data_AF-A0A9E6WF30-F1
#
_entry.id   AF-A0A9E6WF30-F1
#
_cell.length_a   1.000
_cell.length_b   1.000
_cell.length_c   1.000
_cell.angle_alpha   90.00
_cell.angle_beta   90.00
_cell.angle_gamma   90.00
#
_symmetry.space_group_name_H-M   'P 1'
#
loop_
_entity.id
_entity.type
_entity.pdbx_description
1 polymer ?
#
loop_
_entity_poly.entity_id
_entity_poly.type
_entity_poly.pdbx_seq_one_letter_code
_entity_poly.pdbx_strand_id
1 'polypeptide(L)'
;MDVTLHMGAHRCATTSFQHYLRANAGWLARQELGFWGPLRTRTGLMQGLLPQPGQIEPDACPAQAGLRLQRALDQASGLRRLIVSDENFLGTMRANLRSGALYPGAGARAARLGAAFGDRLGEVVLNIRATDDYWASALGYSVARGHGLPRPGL
;
A
#
# COMPACT_ATOMS: atom_id res chain seq x y z
N MET A 1 16.03 -5.46 10.91
CA MET A 1 15.75 -4.60 9.73
C MET A 1 14.66 -3.62 10.08
N ASP A 2 14.88 -2.35 9.75
CA ASP A 2 13.93 -1.26 9.89
C ASP A 2 13.03 -1.17 8.65
N VAL A 3 11.75 -0.85 8.83
CA VAL A 3 10.73 -0.83 7.78
C VAL A 3 10.11 0.56 7.66
N THR A 4 10.21 1.13 6.46
CA THR A 4 9.47 2.32 6.06
C THR A 4 8.26 1.89 5.21
N LEU A 5 7.07 2.27 5.65
CA LEU A 5 5.82 1.98 4.95
C LEU A 5 5.35 3.22 4.18
N HIS A 6 5.51 3.19 2.85
CA HIS A 6 4.99 4.22 1.97
C HIS A 6 3.54 3.89 1.57
N MET A 7 2.60 4.53 2.26
CA MET A 7 1.17 4.43 1.99
C MET A 7 0.80 5.42 0.90
N GLY A 8 0.71 4.94 -0.35
CA GLY A 8 0.45 5.81 -1.49
C GLY A 8 -0.96 6.39 -1.47
N ALA A 9 -1.15 7.53 -0.83
CA ALA A 9 -2.41 8.26 -0.82
C ALA A 9 -2.53 9.23 -2.01
N HIS A 10 -3.77 9.65 -2.24
CA HIS A 10 -4.21 10.70 -3.14
C HIS A 10 -3.63 10.70 -4.57
N ARG A 11 -3.12 9.56 -5.07
CA ARG A 11 -2.45 9.44 -6.37
C ARG A 11 -1.20 10.30 -6.53
N CYS A 12 -0.42 10.46 -5.46
CA CYS A 12 0.82 11.24 -5.49
C CYS A 12 2.00 10.45 -6.10
N ALA A 13 1.92 10.16 -7.41
CA ALA A 13 2.99 9.53 -8.21
C ALA A 13 3.55 8.20 -7.67
N THR A 14 2.76 7.47 -6.88
CA THR A 14 3.17 6.20 -6.26
C THR A 14 3.72 5.19 -7.26
N THR A 15 3.11 5.07 -8.44
CA THR A 15 3.58 4.16 -9.50
C THR A 15 4.96 4.57 -10.04
N SER A 16 5.19 5.86 -10.26
CA SER A 16 6.49 6.37 -10.72
C SER A 16 7.57 6.12 -9.67
N PHE A 17 7.27 6.36 -8.40
CA PHE A 17 8.19 6.09 -7.29
C PHE A 17 8.51 4.59 -7.15
N GLN A 18 7.50 3.73 -7.18
CA GLN A 18 7.68 2.27 -7.15
C GLN A 18 8.48 1.77 -8.37
N HIS A 19 8.27 2.37 -9.54
CA HIS A 19 9.03 2.05 -10.73
C HIS A 19 10.51 2.43 -10.56
N TYR A 20 10.78 3.64 -10.06
CA TYR A 20 12.13 4.09 -9.73
C TYR A 20 12.83 3.15 -8.74
N LEU A 21 12.17 2.78 -7.63
CA LEU A 21 12.75 1.87 -6.65
C LEU A 21 13.08 0.50 -7.25
N ARG A 22 12.18 -0.05 -8.07
CA ARG A 22 12.39 -1.34 -8.74
C ARG A 22 13.56 -1.28 -9.72
N ALA A 23 13.61 -0.24 -10.55
CA ALA A 23 14.68 -0.06 -11.54
C ALA A 23 16.07 0.05 -10.88
N ASN A 24 16.12 0.54 -9.64
CA ASN A 24 17.36 0.74 -8.89
C ASN A 24 17.62 -0.34 -7.81
N ALA A 25 16.86 -1.44 -7.79
CA ALA A 25 16.91 -2.42 -6.70
C ALA A 25 18.33 -2.97 -6.43
N GLY A 26 19.14 -3.22 -7.46
CA GLY A 26 20.50 -3.69 -7.28
C GLY A 26 21.44 -2.65 -6.63
N TRP A 27 21.25 -1.37 -6.96
CA TRP A 27 21.98 -0.30 -6.30
C TRP A 27 21.53 -0.11 -4.85
N LEU A 28 20.21 -0.13 -4.61
CA LEU A 28 19.63 -0.04 -3.26
C LEU A 28 20.12 -1.20 -2.37
N ALA A 29 20.19 -2.42 -2.90
CA ALA A 29 20.66 -3.59 -2.16
C ALA A 29 22.13 -3.45 -1.72
N ARG A 30 23.00 -2.83 -2.54
CA ARG A 30 24.38 -2.49 -2.12
C ARG A 30 24.44 -1.44 -1.01
N GLN A 31 23.37 -0.67 -0.83
CA GLN A 31 23.17 0.25 0.28
C GLN A 31 22.34 -0.38 1.43
N GLU A 32 22.23 -1.71 1.42
CA GLU A 32 21.50 -2.53 2.39
C GLU A 32 20.00 -2.18 2.49
N LEU A 33 19.43 -1.69 1.38
CA LEU A 33 18.05 -1.24 1.28
C LEU A 33 17.24 -2.15 0.34
N GLY A 34 16.25 -2.84 0.89
CA GLY A 34 15.27 -3.62 0.16
C GLY A 34 14.06 -2.81 -0.30
N PHE A 35 13.36 -3.32 -1.31
CA PHE A 35 12.09 -2.76 -1.78
C PHE A 35 11.03 -3.86 -2.00
N TRP A 36 9.87 -3.69 -1.37
CA TRP A 36 8.66 -4.46 -1.62
C TRP A 36 7.60 -3.55 -2.25
N GLY A 37 7.32 -3.76 -3.55
CA GLY A 37 6.24 -3.08 -4.27
C GLY A 37 5.03 -3.97 -4.54
N PRO A 38 3.98 -3.44 -5.20
CA PRO A 38 2.73 -4.15 -5.49
C PRO A 38 2.91 -5.51 -6.17
N LEU A 39 3.92 -5.64 -7.04
CA LEU A 39 4.22 -6.89 -7.75
C LEU A 39 4.69 -8.01 -6.82
N ARG A 40 5.18 -7.69 -5.62
CA ARG A 40 5.62 -8.67 -4.61
C ARG A 40 4.59 -8.79 -3.49
N THR A 41 4.01 -7.66 -3.07
CA THR A 41 3.04 -7.64 -1.97
C THR A 41 1.70 -8.26 -2.35
N ARG A 42 1.28 -8.15 -3.62
CA ARG A 42 -0.01 -8.66 -4.12
C ARG A 42 0.05 -10.09 -4.67
N THR A 43 1.22 -10.64 -4.95
CA THR A 43 1.41 -12.03 -5.42
C THR A 43 1.43 -13.05 -4.28
N GLY A 44 0.71 -12.79 -3.19
CA GLY A 44 0.58 -13.69 -2.04
C GLY A 44 1.23 -13.18 -0.76
N LEU A 45 2.29 -12.37 -0.82
CA LEU A 45 3.04 -11.97 0.39
C LEU A 45 2.16 -11.28 1.43
N MET A 46 1.27 -10.38 1.02
CA MET A 46 0.34 -9.68 1.92
C MET A 46 -1.12 -10.13 1.73
N GLN A 47 -1.35 -11.26 1.06
CA GLN A 47 -2.69 -11.79 0.84
C GLN A 47 -3.32 -12.20 2.18
N GLY A 48 -4.54 -11.75 2.44
CA GLY A 48 -5.21 -11.96 3.73
C GLY A 48 -4.78 -10.99 4.84
N LEU A 49 -3.85 -10.07 4.59
CA LEU A 49 -3.48 -9.09 5.62
C LEU A 49 -4.49 -7.95 5.75
N LEU A 50 -4.94 -7.44 4.62
CA LEU A 50 -5.87 -6.32 4.53
C LEU A 50 -7.23 -6.79 3.98
N PRO A 51 -8.34 -6.26 4.50
CA PRO A 51 -9.66 -6.60 3.99
C PRO A 51 -9.79 -6.21 2.53
N GLN A 52 -10.46 -7.06 1.74
CA GLN A 52 -10.92 -6.72 0.40
C GLN A 52 -12.43 -6.50 0.40
N PRO A 53 -12.95 -5.56 -0.41
CA PRO A 53 -14.39 -5.33 -0.51
C PRO A 53 -15.14 -6.62 -0.87
N GLY A 54 -16.15 -6.97 -0.06
CA GLY A 54 -17.01 -8.14 -0.30
C GLY A 54 -16.41 -9.48 0.16
N GLN A 55 -15.26 -9.48 0.85
CA GLN A 55 -14.70 -10.68 1.45
C GLN A 55 -14.96 -10.72 2.96
N ILE A 56 -15.10 -11.92 3.51
CA ILE A 56 -15.05 -12.15 4.96
C ILE A 56 -13.70 -11.66 5.45
N GLU A 57 -13.69 -11.02 6.61
CA GLU A 57 -12.47 -10.51 7.22
C GLU A 57 -11.45 -11.65 7.40
N PRO A 58 -10.31 -11.61 6.70
CA PRO A 58 -9.36 -12.72 6.72
C PRO A 58 -8.68 -12.87 8.07
N ASP A 59 -8.35 -14.11 8.43
CA ASP A 59 -7.35 -14.36 9.47
C ASP A 59 -6.00 -13.84 8.99
N ALA A 60 -5.48 -12.83 9.68
CA ALA A 60 -4.23 -12.18 9.34
C ALA A 60 -3.00 -13.00 9.76
N CYS A 61 -3.15 -14.01 10.63
CA CYS A 61 -2.04 -14.77 11.21
C CYS A 61 -1.14 -15.44 10.14
N PRO A 62 -1.68 -16.15 9.13
CA PRO A 62 -0.86 -16.75 8.06
C PRO A 62 -0.08 -15.70 7.26
N ALA A 63 -0.73 -14.59 6.92
CA ALA A 63 -0.10 -13.49 6.18
C ALA A 63 1.04 -12.86 7.00
N GLN A 64 0.83 -12.65 8.29
CA GLN A 64 1.86 -12.12 9.19
C GLN A 64 3.06 -13.06 9.32
N ALA A 65 2.83 -14.38 9.38
CA ALA A 65 3.90 -15.37 9.40
C ALA A 65 4.73 -15.33 8.09
N GLY A 66 4.05 -15.26 6.93
CA GLY A 66 4.71 -15.10 5.64
C GLY A 66 5.55 -13.83 5.54
N LEU A 67 5.04 -12.70 6.05
CA LEU A 67 5.80 -11.45 6.14
C LEU A 67 7.06 -11.61 6.99
N ARG A 68 6.93 -12.21 8.18
CA ARG A 68 8.05 -12.42 9.10
C ARG A 68 9.15 -13.27 8.45
N LEU A 69 8.77 -14.38 7.81
CA LEU A 69 9.70 -15.25 7.09
C LEU A 69 10.41 -14.48 5.98
N GLN A 70 9.66 -13.76 5.13
CA GLN A 70 10.27 -13.05 4.01
C GLN A 70 11.21 -11.93 4.47
N ARG A 71 10.88 -11.23 5.56
CA ARG A 71 11.79 -10.25 6.17
C ARG A 71 13.06 -10.90 6.74
N ALA A 72 12.95 -12.09 7.33
CA ALA A 72 14.10 -12.80 7.86
C ALA A 72 15.04 -13.25 6.72
N LEU A 73 14.49 -13.68 5.59
CA LEU A 73 15.26 -13.99 4.37
C LEU A 73 15.97 -12.74 3.83
N ASP A 74 15.27 -11.61 3.75
CA ASP A 74 15.84 -10.34 3.32
C ASP A 74 16.93 -9.84 4.29
N GLN A 75 16.78 -10.06 5.60
CA GLN A 75 17.82 -9.79 6.59
C GLN A 75 19.05 -10.68 6.42
N ALA A 76 18.83 -11.98 6.19
CA ALA A 76 19.89 -12.95 5.99
C ALA A 76 20.70 -12.68 4.70
N SER A 77 20.11 -12.00 3.71
CA SER A 77 20.81 -11.54 2.51
C SER A 77 21.56 -10.21 2.68
N GLY A 78 21.57 -9.65 3.89
CA GLY A 78 22.33 -8.44 4.23
C GLY A 78 21.52 -7.14 4.21
N LEU A 79 20.20 -7.19 3.98
CA LEU A 79 19.37 -5.99 4.01
C LEU A 79 19.12 -5.51 5.44
N ARG A 80 19.36 -4.22 5.67
CA ARG A 80 19.18 -3.56 6.97
C ARG A 80 17.92 -2.70 7.02
N ARG A 81 17.49 -2.17 5.88
CA ARG A 81 16.30 -1.33 5.73
C ARG A 81 15.40 -1.87 4.63
N LEU A 82 14.10 -1.64 4.75
CA LEU A 82 13.11 -2.07 3.78
C LEU A 82 12.08 -0.98 3.54
N ILE A 83 11.91 -0.59 2.27
CA ILE A 83 10.75 0.20 1.85
C ILE A 83 9.66 -0.74 1.38
N VAL A 84 8.49 -0.65 2.00
CA VAL A 84 7.26 -1.31 1.55
C VAL A 84 6.32 -0.25 0.99
N SER A 85 5.97 -0.34 -0.28
CA SER A 85 5.09 0.65 -0.92
C SER A 85 3.93 0.00 -1.65
N ASP A 86 2.73 0.52 -1.41
CA ASP A 86 1.52 0.17 -2.14
C ASP A 86 0.54 1.36 -2.10
N GLU A 87 -0.07 1.67 -3.24
CA GLU A 87 -1.04 2.74 -3.39
C GLU A 87 -2.41 2.44 -2.78
N ASN A 88 -2.66 1.20 -2.38
CA ASN A 88 -3.93 0.74 -1.83
C ASN A 88 -3.83 0.35 -0.35
N PHE A 89 -2.74 0.68 0.36
CA PHE A 89 -2.63 0.40 1.80
C PHE A 89 -3.75 1.03 2.61
N LEU A 90 -4.12 2.28 2.34
CA LEU A 90 -5.26 2.93 3.00
C LEU A 90 -6.61 2.54 2.42
N GLY A 91 -6.63 1.98 1.21
CA GLY A 91 -7.85 1.63 0.49
C GLY A 91 -7.76 2.04 -0.97
N THR A 92 -8.77 1.66 -1.75
CA THR A 92 -8.78 1.94 -3.19
C THR A 92 -9.52 3.25 -3.48
N MET A 93 -9.09 3.97 -4.51
CA MET A 93 -9.82 5.15 -5.00
C MET A 93 -11.28 4.83 -5.37
N ARG A 94 -11.51 3.62 -5.90
CA ARG A 94 -12.87 3.16 -6.22
C ARG A 94 -13.74 3.11 -4.97
N ALA A 95 -13.20 2.66 -3.83
CA ALA A 95 -13.92 2.68 -2.57
C ALA A 95 -14.20 4.12 -2.10
N ASN A 96 -13.26 5.05 -2.30
CA ASN A 96 -13.46 6.45 -1.97
C ASN A 96 -14.61 7.07 -2.79
N LEU A 97 -14.61 6.84 -4.11
CA LEU A 97 -15.66 7.33 -5.00
C LEU A 97 -17.04 6.74 -4.67
N ARG A 98 -17.12 5.44 -4.35
CA ARG A 98 -18.40 4.81 -4.00
C ARG A 98 -18.97 5.26 -2.65
N SER A 99 -18.10 5.55 -1.69
CA SER A 99 -18.51 5.94 -0.33
C SER A 99 -18.68 7.44 -0.16
N GLY A 100 -18.17 8.25 -1.09
CA GLY A 100 -18.08 9.70 -0.91
C GLY A 100 -17.12 10.12 0.20
N ALA A 101 -16.24 9.21 0.67
CA ALA A 101 -15.35 9.43 1.80
C ALA A 101 -13.90 9.10 1.45
N LEU A 102 -12.95 9.76 2.12
CA LEU A 102 -11.53 9.43 1.98
C LEU A 102 -11.20 8.17 2.79
N TYR A 103 -10.85 7.09 2.08
CA TYR A 103 -10.34 5.84 2.63
C TYR A 103 -11.15 5.30 3.82
N PRO A 104 -12.43 4.95 3.60
CA PRO A 104 -13.24 4.34 4.66
C PRO A 104 -12.53 3.08 5.19
N GLY A 105 -12.29 3.04 6.50
CA GLY A 105 -11.56 1.95 7.16
C GLY A 105 -10.02 2.10 7.19
N ALA A 106 -9.47 3.25 6.79
CA ALA A 106 -8.03 3.54 6.83
C ALA A 106 -7.38 3.17 8.17
N GLY A 107 -8.00 3.54 9.29
CA GLY A 107 -7.48 3.25 10.64
C GLY A 107 -7.34 1.74 10.91
N ALA A 108 -8.35 0.94 10.58
CA ALA A 108 -8.31 -0.50 10.74
C ALA A 108 -7.23 -1.15 9.86
N ARG A 109 -7.04 -0.64 8.64
CA ARG A 109 -5.99 -1.10 7.72
C ARG A 109 -4.60 -0.72 8.22
N ALA A 110 -4.43 0.49 8.71
CA ALA A 110 -3.19 0.96 9.32
C ALA A 110 -2.83 0.13 10.57
N ALA A 111 -3.81 -0.17 11.42
CA ALA A 111 -3.61 -1.02 12.60
C ALA A 111 -3.14 -2.43 12.23
N ARG A 112 -3.71 -3.03 11.17
CA ARG A 112 -3.29 -4.35 10.66
C ARG A 112 -1.88 -4.34 10.10
N LEU A 113 -1.52 -3.31 9.33
CA LEU A 113 -0.16 -3.13 8.83
C LEU A 113 0.82 -2.94 10.01
N GLY A 114 0.45 -2.11 10.99
CA GLY A 114 1.20 -1.91 12.23
C GLY A 114 1.43 -3.22 12.98
N ALA A 115 0.40 -4.04 13.18
CA ALA A 115 0.52 -5.35 13.82
C ALA A 115 1.41 -6.33 13.03
N ALA A 116 1.38 -6.27 11.70
CA ALA A 116 2.13 -7.18 10.84
C ALA A 116 3.64 -6.91 10.80
N PHE A 117 4.01 -5.64 10.85
CA PHE A 117 5.41 -5.20 10.91
C PHE A 117 5.91 -5.07 12.35
N GLY A 118 5.00 -4.84 13.31
CA GLY A 118 5.29 -4.78 14.74
C GLY A 118 6.32 -3.71 15.07
N ASP A 119 7.25 -4.07 15.94
CA ASP A 119 8.38 -3.25 16.39
C ASP A 119 9.41 -2.91 15.29
N ARG A 120 9.21 -3.41 14.06
CA ARG A 120 10.07 -3.13 12.91
C ARG A 120 9.56 -1.98 12.03
N LEU A 121 8.33 -1.52 12.24
CA LEU A 121 7.81 -0.36 11.53
C LEU A 121 8.38 0.92 12.15
N GLY A 122 9.44 1.46 11.57
CA GLY A 122 10.09 2.69 12.03
C GLY A 122 9.42 3.95 11.50
N GLU A 123 8.90 3.91 10.28
CA GLU A 123 8.37 5.10 9.61
C GLU A 123 7.13 4.78 8.75
N VAL A 124 6.17 5.70 8.76
CA VAL A 124 5.04 5.71 7.84
C VAL A 124 5.09 6.99 7.01
N VAL A 125 5.20 6.83 5.70
CA VAL A 125 5.22 7.95 4.76
C VAL A 125 3.86 8.05 4.08
N LEU A 126 3.25 9.23 4.19
CA LEU A 126 1.96 9.54 3.59
C LEU A 126 2.08 10.77 2.69
N ASN A 127 1.75 10.61 1.42
CA ASN A 127 1.72 11.71 0.46
C ASN A 127 0.27 12.10 0.18
N ILE A 128 -0.13 13.29 0.65
CA ILE A 128 -1.45 13.88 0.40
C ILE A 128 -1.35 15.05 -0.57
N ARG A 129 -2.49 15.41 -1.15
CA ARG A 129 -2.70 16.62 -1.97
C ARG A 129 -4.06 17.23 -1.62
N ALA A 130 -4.30 18.44 -2.13
CA ALA A 130 -5.57 19.14 -1.99
C ALA A 130 -6.76 18.24 -2.39
N THR A 131 -7.84 18.32 -1.62
CA THR A 131 -8.94 17.35 -1.69
C THR A 131 -9.77 17.52 -2.95
N ASP A 132 -9.98 18.75 -3.40
CA ASP A 132 -10.58 19.09 -4.69
C ASP A 132 -9.79 18.50 -5.86
N ASP A 133 -8.47 18.71 -5.90
CA ASP A 133 -7.58 18.10 -6.88
C ASP A 133 -7.62 16.57 -6.81
N TYR A 134 -7.68 16.04 -5.58
CA TYR A 134 -7.86 14.61 -5.32
C TYR A 134 -9.08 14.05 -6.04
N TRP A 135 -10.26 14.58 -5.76
CA TRP A 135 -11.51 14.11 -6.30
C TRP A 135 -11.58 14.28 -7.81
N ALA A 136 -11.15 15.43 -8.33
CA ALA A 136 -11.12 15.68 -9.77
C ALA A 136 -10.32 14.60 -10.52
N SER A 137 -9.09 14.31 -10.08
CA SER A 137 -8.30 13.28 -10.77
C SER A 137 -8.75 11.84 -10.48
N ALA A 138 -9.30 11.54 -9.30
CA ALA A 138 -9.90 10.23 -9.02
C ALA A 138 -11.10 9.96 -9.96
N LEU A 139 -11.98 10.94 -10.14
CA LEU A 139 -13.11 10.89 -11.07
C LEU A 139 -12.63 10.75 -12.51
N GLY A 140 -11.72 11.63 -12.95
CA GLY A 140 -11.18 11.58 -14.32
C GLY A 140 -10.57 10.23 -14.67
N TYR A 141 -9.82 9.63 -13.74
CA TYR A 141 -9.26 8.29 -13.92
C TYR A 141 -10.31 7.18 -13.94
N SER A 142 -11.35 7.29 -13.11
CA SER A 142 -12.46 6.33 -13.08
C SER A 142 -13.22 6.34 -14.41
N VAL A 143 -13.56 7.52 -14.91
CA VAL A 143 -14.26 7.72 -16.20
C VAL A 143 -13.42 7.22 -17.37
N ALA A 144 -12.12 7.54 -17.39
CA ALA A 144 -11.20 7.04 -18.42
C ALA A 144 -11.10 5.50 -18.46
N ARG A 145 -11.52 4.81 -17.40
CA ARG A 145 -11.62 3.33 -17.33
C ARG A 145 -13.03 2.79 -17.60
N GLY A 146 -13.93 3.61 -18.11
CA GLY A 146 -15.29 3.21 -18.48
C GLY A 146 -16.29 3.15 -17.30
N HIS A 147 -15.93 3.69 -16.14
CA HIS A 147 -16.90 3.82 -15.05
C HIS A 147 -17.82 5.03 -15.28
N GLY A 148 -19.10 4.88 -14.94
CA GLY A 148 -20.08 5.97 -15.03
C GLY A 148 -19.75 7.14 -14.09
N LEU A 149 -20.25 8.32 -14.45
CA LEU A 149 -20.22 9.47 -13.56
C LEU A 149 -21.05 9.19 -12.30
N PRO A 150 -20.63 9.70 -11.12
CA PRO A 150 -21.50 9.70 -9.96
C PRO A 150 -22.79 10.44 -10.33
N ARG A 151 -23.94 9.82 -10.06
CA ARG A 151 -25.22 10.51 -10.18
C ARG A 151 -25.44 11.29 -8.88
N PRO A 152 -25.96 12.53 -8.94
CA PRO A 152 -26.49 13.19 -7.76
C PRO A 152 -27.49 12.25 -7.08
N GLY A 153 -27.41 12.12 -5.75
CA GLY A 153 -28.35 11.31 -4.99
C GLY A 153 -29.78 11.83 -5.18
N LEU A 154 -30.71 10.94 -5.51
CA LEU A 154 -32.14 11.11 -5.27
C LEU A 154 -32.42 10.78 -3.80
#